data_AF-A0A2R4M4I5-F1
#
_entry.id   AF-A0A2R4M4I5-F1
#
_cell.length_a   1.000
_cell.length_b   1.000
_cell.length_c   1.000
_cell.angle_alpha   90.00
_cell.angle_beta   90.00
_cell.angle_gamma   90.00
#
_symmetry.space_group_name_H-M   'P 1'
#
loop_
_entity.id
_entity.type
_entity.pdbx_description
1 polymer ?
#
loop_
_entity_poly.entity_id
_entity_poly.type
_entity_poly.pdbx_seq_one_letter_code
_entity_poly.pdbx_strand_id
1 'polypeptide(L)'
;MARRSKEEVLDEFHKLYDCLDAFLSCHDTLLSKANAQFRRKHVVTREQMLNWFENGTHSPSQIVSGVLSGLSDCKETVADLAKYDPDQEKRFRDAYLRRRGKSFEDDIALARYSK
;
A
#
# COMPACT_ATOMS: atom_id res chain seq x y z
N MET A 1 10.01 18.23 -19.17
CA MET A 1 8.95 17.47 -18.47
C MET A 1 8.04 18.48 -17.79
N ALA A 2 6.73 18.47 -18.08
CA ALA A 2 5.79 19.32 -17.36
C ALA A 2 5.77 18.91 -15.88
N ARG A 3 5.79 19.89 -14.97
CA ARG A 3 5.70 19.65 -13.53
C ARG A 3 4.27 19.21 -13.22
N ARG A 4 4.11 18.04 -12.60
CA ARG A 4 2.78 17.54 -12.17
C ARG A 4 2.10 18.54 -11.25
N SER A 5 0.79 18.70 -11.38
CA SER A 5 -0.02 19.52 -10.49
C SER A 5 -0.08 18.89 -9.08
N LYS A 6 -0.37 19.70 -8.06
CA LYS A 6 -0.57 19.20 -6.69
C LYS A 6 -1.68 18.16 -6.63
N GLU A 7 -2.77 18.36 -7.38
CA GLU A 7 -3.93 17.48 -7.42
C GLU A 7 -3.57 16.12 -8.03
N GLU A 8 -2.79 16.10 -9.12
CA GLU A 8 -2.29 14.86 -9.73
C GLU A 8 -1.45 14.03 -8.74
N VAL A 9 -0.61 14.70 -7.93
CA VAL A 9 0.21 13.99 -6.92
C VAL A 9 -0.64 13.46 -5.77
N LEU A 10 -1.66 14.19 -5.35
CA LEU A 10 -2.57 13.73 -4.29
C LEU A 10 -3.45 12.58 -4.75
N ASP A 11 -3.94 12.62 -5.99
CA ASP A 11 -4.69 11.52 -6.58
C ASP A 11 -3.84 10.24 -6.68
N GLU A 12 -2.58 10.36 -7.14
CA GLU A 12 -1.62 9.25 -7.11
C GLU A 12 -1.42 8.72 -5.68
N PHE A 13 -1.21 9.61 -4.71
CA PHE A 13 -1.08 9.23 -3.30
C PHE A 13 -2.28 8.40 -2.82
N HIS A 14 -3.51 8.84 -3.10
CA HIS A 14 -4.71 8.12 -2.69
C HIS A 14 -4.81 6.74 -3.33
N LYS A 15 -4.56 6.65 -4.64
CA LYS A 15 -4.56 5.38 -5.38
C LYS A 15 -3.51 4.39 -4.85
N LEU A 16 -2.31 4.88 -4.57
CA LEU A 16 -1.25 4.06 -3.96
C LEU A 16 -1.61 3.63 -2.54
N TYR A 17 -2.18 4.53 -1.74
CA TYR A 17 -2.59 4.20 -0.38
C TYR A 17 -3.73 3.18 -0.38
N ASP A 18 -4.66 3.24 -1.34
CA ASP A 18 -5.70 2.21 -1.50
C ASP A 18 -5.08 0.82 -1.74
N CYS A 19 -4.00 0.74 -2.52
CA CYS A 19 -3.28 -0.52 -2.73
C CYS A 19 -2.65 -1.02 -1.43
N LEU A 20 -2.06 -0.12 -0.64
CA LEU A 20 -1.44 -0.43 0.65
C LEU A 20 -2.48 -0.89 1.67
N ASP A 21 -3.61 -0.19 1.79
CA ASP A 21 -4.64 -0.55 2.75
C ASP A 21 -5.31 -1.88 2.38
N ALA A 22 -5.54 -2.12 1.08
CA ALA A 22 -6.00 -3.42 0.58
C ALA A 22 -5.01 -4.53 0.92
N PHE A 23 -3.70 -4.28 0.73
CA PHE A 23 -2.65 -5.24 1.09
C PHE A 23 -2.74 -5.60 2.56
N LEU A 24 -2.72 -4.59 3.43
CA LEU A 24 -2.74 -4.78 4.87
C LEU A 24 -4.01 -5.52 5.29
N SER A 25 -5.19 -5.15 4.76
CA SER A 25 -6.43 -5.85 5.07
C SER A 25 -6.40 -7.33 4.66
N CYS A 26 -5.88 -7.64 3.48
CA CYS A 26 -5.77 -9.03 3.02
C CYS A 26 -4.75 -9.81 3.86
N HIS A 27 -3.60 -9.22 4.15
CA HIS A 27 -2.56 -9.84 4.96
C HIS A 27 -3.00 -10.03 6.42
N ASP A 28 -3.77 -9.10 6.99
CA ASP A 28 -4.33 -9.21 8.35
C ASP A 28 -5.19 -10.47 8.51
N THR A 29 -5.86 -10.96 7.45
CA THR A 29 -6.66 -12.19 7.49
C THR A 29 -5.83 -13.47 7.66
N LEU A 30 -4.51 -13.38 7.43
CA LEU A 30 -3.56 -14.48 7.53
C LEU A 30 -2.90 -14.54 8.91
N LEU A 31 -3.10 -13.49 9.72
CA LEU A 31 -2.50 -13.33 11.04
C LEU A 31 -3.53 -13.58 12.14
N SER A 32 -3.04 -13.85 13.36
CA SER A 32 -3.88 -13.74 14.54
C SER A 32 -4.34 -12.29 14.73
N LYS A 33 -5.52 -12.09 15.32
CA LYS A 33 -6.07 -10.74 15.60
C LYS A 33 -5.07 -9.87 16.39
N ALA A 34 -4.36 -10.47 17.35
CA ALA A 34 -3.34 -9.77 18.14
C ALA A 34 -2.16 -9.31 17.27
N ASN A 35 -1.67 -10.16 16.37
CA ASN A 35 -0.56 -9.82 15.48
C ASN A 35 -0.95 -8.77 14.45
N ALA A 36 -2.15 -8.88 13.86
CA ALA A 36 -2.69 -7.87 12.95
C ALA A 36 -2.80 -6.49 13.65
N GLN A 37 -3.37 -6.45 14.85
CA GLN A 37 -3.49 -5.21 15.63
C GLN A 37 -2.13 -4.63 16.00
N PHE A 38 -1.16 -5.47 16.40
CA PHE A 38 0.19 -5.02 16.70
C PHE A 38 0.84 -4.36 15.47
N ARG A 39 0.80 -5.01 14.30
CA ARG A 39 1.39 -4.46 13.07
C ARG A 39 0.73 -3.15 12.64
N ARG A 40 -0.60 -3.05 12.71
CA ARG A 40 -1.34 -1.82 12.35
C ARG A 40 -0.94 -0.61 13.18
N LYS A 41 -0.47 -0.78 14.42
CA LYS A 41 0.01 0.35 15.25
C LYS A 41 1.28 1.00 14.72
N HIS A 42 2.05 0.29 13.90
CA HIS A 42 3.31 0.77 13.33
C HIS A 42 3.15 1.27 11.89
N VAL A 43 1.96 1.16 11.31
CA VAL A 43 1.66 1.67 9.98
C VAL A 43 1.19 3.12 10.10
N VAL A 44 1.84 4.01 9.35
CA VAL A 44 1.39 5.40 9.23
C VAL A 44 0.08 5.45 8.47
N THR A 45 -0.93 6.09 9.05
CA THR A 45 -2.27 6.19 8.46
C THR A 45 -2.32 7.21 7.32
N ARG A 46 -3.31 7.07 6.43
CA ARG A 46 -3.60 8.05 5.38
C ARG A 46 -3.79 9.44 5.97
N GLU A 47 -4.57 9.52 7.05
CA GLU A 47 -4.87 10.75 7.76
C GLU A 47 -3.59 11.40 8.32
N GLN A 48 -2.69 10.61 8.91
CA GLN A 48 -1.40 11.13 9.40
C GLN A 48 -0.57 11.73 8.26
N MET A 49 -0.46 11.04 7.12
CA MET A 49 0.28 11.55 5.96
C MET A 49 -0.35 12.82 5.37
N LEU A 50 -1.69 12.88 5.29
CA LEU A 50 -2.41 14.07 4.84
C LEU A 50 -2.22 15.24 5.81
N ASN A 51 -2.30 15.00 7.12
CA ASN A 51 -2.04 16.02 8.14
C ASN A 51 -0.60 16.57 8.02
N TRP A 52 0.39 15.73 7.76
CA TRP A 52 1.76 16.19 7.52
C TRP A 52 1.89 17.05 6.26
N PHE A 53 1.14 16.70 5.22
CA PHE A 53 1.10 17.48 4.00
C PHE A 53 0.43 18.84 4.22
N GLU A 54 -0.74 18.87 4.85
CA GLU A 54 -1.52 20.08 5.11
C GLU A 54 -0.78 21.05 6.03
N ASN A 55 -0.06 20.53 7.03
CA ASN A 55 0.79 21.33 7.93
C ASN A 55 2.15 21.70 7.33
N GLY A 56 2.42 21.37 6.06
CA GLY A 56 3.68 21.69 5.39
C GLY A 56 4.91 20.95 5.94
N THR A 57 4.71 19.91 6.75
CA THR A 57 5.80 19.05 7.27
C THR A 57 6.43 18.21 6.16
N HIS A 58 5.61 17.75 5.20
CA HIS A 58 6.05 16.97 4.05
C HIS A 58 5.45 17.52 2.75
N SER A 59 6.22 17.49 1.67
CA SER A 59 5.73 17.80 0.33
C SER A 59 4.86 16.67 -0.25
N PRO A 60 4.01 16.94 -1.27
CA PRO A 60 3.24 15.90 -1.95
C PRO A 60 4.08 14.72 -2.45
N SER A 61 5.28 15.01 -2.98
CA SER A 61 6.17 13.95 -3.47
C SER A 61 6.73 13.07 -2.34
N GLN A 62 6.93 13.64 -1.14
CA GLN A 62 7.42 12.89 0.02
C GLN A 62 6.35 11.92 0.55
N ILE A 63 5.08 12.33 0.59
CA ILE A 63 4.00 11.42 1.02
C ILE A 63 3.79 10.29 0.00
N VAL A 64 3.86 10.57 -1.31
CA VAL A 64 3.84 9.52 -2.35
C VAL A 64 5.03 8.57 -2.19
N SER A 65 6.24 9.11 -2.02
CA SER A 65 7.44 8.30 -1.82
C SER A 65 7.33 7.40 -0.58
N GLY A 66 6.75 7.90 0.52
CA GLY A 66 6.54 7.11 1.72
C GLY A 66 5.63 5.91 1.49
N VAL A 67 4.52 6.10 0.76
CA VAL A 67 3.62 4.99 0.40
C VAL A 67 4.31 4.01 -0.54
N LEU A 68 5.09 4.49 -1.52
CA LEU A 68 5.84 3.62 -2.43
C LEU A 68 6.87 2.75 -1.69
N SER A 69 7.57 3.29 -0.70
CA SER A 69 8.46 2.51 0.16
C SER A 69 7.69 1.41 0.91
N GLY A 70 6.57 1.76 1.54
CA GLY A 70 5.73 0.77 2.22
C GLY A 70 5.19 -0.33 1.28
N LEU A 71 4.82 0.03 0.05
CA LEU A 71 4.44 -0.95 -0.98
C LEU A 71 5.61 -1.83 -1.44
N SER A 72 6.84 -1.32 -1.40
CA SER A 72 8.05 -2.12 -1.66
C SER A 72 8.24 -3.18 -0.57
N ASP A 73 8.13 -2.79 0.70
CA ASP A 73 8.22 -3.72 1.84
C ASP A 73 7.12 -4.79 1.78
N CYS A 74 5.92 -4.41 1.31
CA CYS A 74 4.83 -5.35 1.07
C CYS A 74 5.16 -6.37 -0.04
N LYS A 75 5.85 -5.96 -1.12
CA LYS A 75 6.30 -6.88 -2.16
C LYS A 75 7.34 -7.87 -1.63
N GLU A 76 8.28 -7.40 -0.81
CA GLU A 76 9.25 -8.28 -0.15
C GLU A 76 8.54 -9.28 0.76
N THR A 77 7.53 -8.83 1.51
CA THR A 77 6.69 -9.73 2.33
C THR A 77 6.04 -10.84 1.48
N VAL A 78 5.49 -10.53 0.31
CA VAL A 78 4.90 -11.55 -0.58
C VAL A 78 5.96 -12.50 -1.13
N ALA A 79 7.15 -11.99 -1.45
CA ALA A 79 8.26 -12.82 -1.91
C ALA A 79 8.74 -13.79 -0.82
N ASP A 80 8.79 -13.33 0.43
CA ASP A 80 9.08 -14.17 1.60
C ASP A 80 7.99 -15.21 1.82
N LEU A 81 6.71 -14.85 1.71
CA LEU A 81 5.62 -15.83 1.77
C LEU A 81 5.79 -16.89 0.69
N ALA A 82 6.05 -16.50 -0.57
CA ALA A 82 6.25 -17.46 -1.65
C ALA A 82 7.41 -18.44 -1.38
N LYS A 83 8.43 -18.00 -0.63
CA LYS A 83 9.61 -18.81 -0.30
C LYS A 83 9.40 -19.73 0.91
N TYR A 84 8.73 -19.22 1.95
CA TYR A 84 8.69 -19.91 3.25
C TYR A 84 7.31 -20.50 3.58
N ASP A 85 6.22 -19.97 3.02
CA ASP A 85 4.86 -20.47 3.19
C ASP A 85 4.00 -20.23 1.91
N PRO A 86 4.20 -21.05 0.87
CA PRO A 86 3.51 -20.89 -0.42
C PRO A 86 1.98 -20.99 -0.32
N ASP A 87 1.46 -21.73 0.65
CA ASP A 87 0.02 -21.85 0.88
C ASP A 87 -0.56 -20.54 1.43
N GLN A 88 0.15 -19.88 2.34
CA GLN A 88 -0.23 -18.56 2.83
C GLN A 88 -0.10 -17.49 1.73
N GLU A 89 0.91 -17.59 0.87
CA GLU A 89 1.06 -16.72 -0.30
C GLU A 89 -0.14 -16.84 -1.25
N LYS A 90 -0.55 -18.07 -1.59
CA LYS A 90 -1.71 -18.30 -2.45
C LYS A 90 -2.98 -17.72 -1.84
N ARG A 91 -3.20 -17.94 -0.54
CA ARG A 91 -4.35 -17.36 0.20
C ARG A 91 -4.34 -15.84 0.18
N PHE A 92 -3.16 -15.23 0.33
CA PHE A 92 -3.00 -13.78 0.19
C PHE A 92 -3.44 -13.33 -1.21
N ARG A 93 -2.89 -13.94 -2.27
CA ARG A 93 -3.19 -13.56 -3.66
C ARG A 93 -4.67 -13.71 -3.98
N ASP A 94 -5.29 -14.81 -3.57
CA ASP A 94 -6.73 -15.05 -3.78
C ASP A 94 -7.59 -14.03 -3.00
N ALA A 95 -7.18 -13.65 -1.79
CA ALA A 95 -7.86 -12.61 -1.02
C ALA A 95 -7.73 -11.23 -1.69
N TYR A 96 -6.53 -10.87 -2.17
CA TYR A 96 -6.28 -9.59 -2.83
C TYR A 96 -7.06 -9.51 -4.15
N LEU A 97 -7.00 -10.55 -4.97
CA LEU A 97 -7.72 -10.64 -6.25
C LEU A 97 -9.22 -10.50 -6.04
N ARG A 98 -9.81 -11.18 -5.04
CA ARG A 98 -11.24 -11.03 -4.71
C ARG A 98 -11.60 -9.62 -4.26
N ARG A 99 -10.72 -8.93 -3.54
CA ARG A 99 -10.98 -7.58 -3.03
C ARG A 99 -10.81 -6.49 -4.10
N ARG A 100 -9.82 -6.65 -4.99
CA ARG A 100 -9.38 -5.58 -5.92
C ARG A 100 -9.66 -5.88 -7.38
N GLY A 101 -10.04 -7.12 -7.71
CA GLY A 101 -10.30 -7.57 -9.08
C GLY A 101 -9.04 -7.69 -9.94
N LYS A 102 -7.85 -7.54 -9.35
CA LYS A 102 -6.56 -7.61 -10.04
C LYS A 102 -5.46 -8.07 -9.08
N SER A 103 -4.30 -8.44 -9.62
CA SER A 103 -3.13 -8.82 -8.81
C SER A 103 -2.58 -7.62 -8.04
N PHE A 104 -1.84 -7.88 -6.95
CA PHE A 104 -1.20 -6.83 -6.16
C PHE A 104 -0.18 -6.03 -6.99
N GLU A 105 0.60 -6.75 -7.81
CA GLU A 105 1.62 -6.18 -8.67
C GLU A 105 1.02 -5.27 -9.75
N ASP A 106 -0.08 -5.71 -10.37
CA ASP A 106 -0.80 -4.91 -11.38
C ASP A 106 -1.50 -3.69 -10.75
N ASP A 107 -2.07 -3.82 -9.54
CA ASP A 107 -2.73 -2.69 -8.87
C ASP A 107 -1.73 -1.56 -8.59
N ILE A 108 -0.56 -1.89 -8.06
CA ILE A 108 0.50 -0.90 -7.83
C ILE A 108 0.97 -0.29 -9.16
N ALA A 109 1.16 -1.10 -10.20
CA ALA A 109 1.61 -0.59 -11.50
C ALA A 109 0.60 0.41 -12.08
N LEU A 110 -0.70 0.08 -12.04
CA LEU A 110 -1.75 0.97 -12.52
C LEU A 110 -1.90 2.24 -11.67
N ALA A 111 -1.74 2.13 -10.35
CA ALA A 111 -1.78 3.29 -9.45
C ALA A 111 -0.67 4.31 -9.75
N ARG A 112 0.49 3.87 -10.24
CA ARG A 112 1.62 4.74 -10.62
C ARG A 112 1.47 5.41 -11.99
N TYR A 113 0.67 4.85 -12.89
CA TYR A 113 0.60 5.28 -14.29
C TYR A 113 -0.80 5.72 -14.74
N SER A 114 -1.77 5.81 -13.83
CA SER A 114 -3.07 6.40 -14.13
C SER A 114 -2.90 7.90 -14.37
N LYS A 115 -2.77 8.29 -15.63
CA LYS A 115 -2.85 9.67 -16.10
C LYS A 115 -4.29 10.17 -16.06
#